data_AF-A0A538SV47-F1
#
_entry.id   AF-A0A538SV47-F1
#
_cell.length_a   1.000
_cell.length_b   1.000
_cell.length_c   1.000
_cell.angle_alpha   90.00
_cell.angle_beta   90.00
_cell.angle_gamma   90.00
#
_symmetry.space_group_name_H-M   'P 1'
#
loop_
_entity.id
_entity.type
_entity.pdbx_description
1 polymer ?
#
loop_
_entity_poly.entity_id
_entity_poly.type
_entity_poly.pdbx_seq_one_letter_code
_entity_poly.pdbx_strand_id
1 'polypeptide(L)'
;MNVLAALAVLPVAVVQASLFEWAFHRYWLHRPWLPKECFTSHTLVHHQLCKFDDTFHVAEEEQEEALTFAWWGGPILIAINVIPWLLLAWALTAAGIMRFAFLLPACAAGVFLLYYIGCSSSAITGSIISRWTAT
;
A
#
# COMPACT_ATOMS: atom_id res chain seq x y z
N MET A 1 -6.61 -26.70 13.61
CA MET A 1 -7.45 -25.48 13.63
C MET A 1 -6.67 -24.20 13.33
N ASN A 2 -5.40 -24.07 13.74
CA ASN A 2 -4.66 -22.80 13.65
C ASN A 2 -4.17 -22.41 12.23
N VAL A 3 -3.85 -23.38 11.36
CA VAL A 3 -3.31 -23.08 10.02
C VAL A 3 -4.39 -22.57 9.06
N LEU A 4 -5.58 -23.19 9.05
CA LEU A 4 -6.69 -22.74 8.20
C LEU A 4 -7.16 -21.33 8.58
N ALA A 5 -7.20 -21.02 9.89
CA ALA A 5 -7.49 -19.68 10.37
C ALA A 5 -6.41 -18.67 9.94
N ALA A 6 -5.13 -19.06 10.01
CA ALA A 6 -4.03 -18.21 9.53
C ALA A 6 -4.08 -17.99 8.00
N LEU A 7 -4.48 -18.99 7.21
CA LEU A 7 -4.65 -18.84 5.77
C LEU A 7 -5.86 -17.96 5.40
N ALA A 8 -6.96 -18.05 6.16
CA ALA A 8 -8.13 -17.21 5.98
C ALA A 8 -7.87 -15.72 6.27
N VAL A 9 -6.83 -15.40 7.03
CA VAL A 9 -6.42 -14.02 7.31
C VAL A 9 -5.77 -13.35 6.09
N LEU A 10 -5.12 -14.09 5.20
CA LEU A 10 -4.46 -13.55 4.02
C LEU A 10 -5.41 -12.78 3.07
N PRO A 11 -6.56 -13.32 2.63
CA PRO A 11 -7.49 -12.55 1.78
C PRO A 11 -8.06 -11.32 2.49
N VAL A 12 -8.28 -11.39 3.82
CA VAL A 12 -8.72 -10.23 4.60
C VAL A 12 -7.62 -9.16 4.63
N ALA A 13 -6.36 -9.55 4.76
CA ALA A 13 -5.21 -8.65 4.67
C ALA A 13 -5.06 -7.99 3.30
N VAL A 14 -5.33 -8.73 2.21
CA VAL A 14 -5.37 -8.17 0.85
C VAL A 14 -6.45 -7.09 0.75
N VAL A 15 -7.70 -7.42 1.10
CA VAL A 15 -8.83 -6.46 1.04
C VAL A 15 -8.55 -5.24 1.90
N GLN A 16 -8.02 -5.43 3.11
CA GLN A 16 -7.64 -4.31 3.97
C GLN A 16 -6.55 -3.45 3.32
N ALA A 17 -5.48 -4.04 2.79
CA ALA A 17 -4.40 -3.31 2.13
C ALA A 17 -4.94 -2.49 0.95
N SER A 18 -5.86 -3.06 0.15
CA SER A 18 -6.53 -2.36 -0.94
C SER A 18 -7.33 -1.15 -0.48
N LEU A 19 -8.06 -1.26 0.64
CA LEU A 19 -8.83 -0.16 1.20
C LEU A 19 -7.91 0.94 1.75
N PHE A 20 -6.79 0.58 2.38
CA PHE A 20 -5.81 1.55 2.86
C PHE A 20 -5.10 2.27 1.71
N GLU A 21 -4.70 1.55 0.66
CA GLU A 21 -4.13 2.15 -0.55
C GLU A 21 -5.12 3.15 -1.17
N TRP A 22 -6.38 2.75 -1.34
CA TRP A 22 -7.43 3.64 -1.83
C TRP A 22 -7.60 4.88 -0.96
N ALA A 23 -7.66 4.72 0.37
CA ALA A 23 -7.82 5.83 1.30
C ALA A 23 -6.61 6.77 1.25
N PHE A 24 -5.40 6.23 1.23
CA PHE A 24 -4.17 7.00 1.11
C PHE A 24 -4.13 7.77 -0.22
N HIS A 25 -4.43 7.11 -1.32
CA HIS A 25 -4.49 7.74 -2.64
C HIS A 25 -5.53 8.88 -2.66
N ARG A 26 -6.76 8.62 -2.20
CA ARG A 26 -7.88 9.56 -2.27
C ARG A 26 -7.74 10.75 -1.33
N TYR A 27 -7.26 10.54 -0.10
CA TYR A 27 -7.25 11.56 0.94
C TYR A 27 -5.88 12.19 1.18
N TRP A 28 -4.80 11.47 0.90
CA TRP A 28 -3.43 11.94 1.14
C TRP A 28 -2.76 12.46 -0.14
N LEU A 29 -2.89 11.72 -1.25
CA LEU A 29 -2.23 12.08 -2.51
C LEU A 29 -3.04 13.08 -3.36
N HIS A 30 -4.37 13.03 -3.27
CA HIS A 30 -5.27 13.91 -4.02
C HIS A 30 -5.74 15.15 -3.27
N ARG A 31 -5.22 15.41 -2.06
CA ARG A 31 -5.58 16.61 -1.28
C ARG A 31 -4.36 17.26 -0.64
N PRO A 32 -4.33 18.60 -0.51
CA PRO A 32 -3.15 19.32 0.00
C PRO A 32 -3.10 19.33 1.54
N TRP A 33 -3.29 18.17 2.18
CA TRP A 33 -3.56 18.06 3.63
C TRP A 33 -2.33 17.82 4.51
N LEU A 34 -1.16 17.54 3.90
CA LEU A 34 0.19 17.28 4.47
C LEU A 34 0.61 15.81 4.37
N PRO A 35 1.88 15.51 3.98
CA PRO A 35 2.88 16.44 3.44
C PRO A 35 2.43 17.00 2.09
N LYS A 36 2.69 18.29 1.83
CA LYS A 36 2.29 18.94 0.57
C LYS A 36 2.99 18.31 -0.62
N GLU A 37 4.19 17.81 -0.38
CA GLU A 37 5.05 17.10 -1.31
C GLU A 37 4.32 15.90 -1.91
N CYS A 38 3.54 15.15 -1.11
CA CYS A 38 2.75 14.03 -1.61
C CYS A 38 1.69 14.48 -2.64
N PHE A 39 1.01 15.59 -2.36
CA PHE A 39 0.04 16.18 -3.30
C PHE A 39 0.72 16.71 -4.55
N THR A 40 1.84 17.42 -4.41
CA THR A 40 2.61 17.96 -5.54
C THR A 40 3.11 16.83 -6.43
N SER A 41 3.85 15.86 -5.89
CA SER A 41 4.42 14.75 -6.66
C SER A 41 3.35 13.88 -7.32
N HIS A 42 2.24 13.61 -6.63
CA HIS A 42 1.19 12.75 -7.21
C HIS A 42 0.24 13.51 -8.13
N THR A 43 -0.41 14.57 -7.62
CA THR A 43 -1.49 15.25 -8.36
C THR A 43 -0.96 16.25 -9.39
N LEU A 44 0.13 16.96 -9.09
CA LEU A 44 0.64 18.03 -9.96
C LEU A 44 1.75 17.56 -10.91
N VAL A 45 2.47 16.48 -10.58
CA VAL A 45 3.56 15.94 -11.40
C VAL A 45 3.17 14.62 -12.05
N HIS A 46 2.88 13.58 -11.26
CA HIS A 46 2.56 12.25 -11.79
C HIS A 46 1.36 12.27 -12.74
N HIS A 47 0.22 12.89 -12.38
CA HIS A 47 -0.94 12.98 -13.29
C HIS A 47 -0.73 13.89 -14.52
N GLN A 48 0.29 14.76 -14.53
CA GLN A 48 0.63 15.58 -15.70
C GLN A 48 1.53 14.83 -16.69
N LEU A 49 2.48 14.05 -16.16
CA LEU A 49 3.40 13.22 -16.95
C LEU A 49 2.72 11.91 -17.38
N CYS A 50 2.22 11.15 -16.42
CA CYS A 50 1.45 9.93 -16.59
C CYS A 50 -0.04 10.28 -16.66
N LYS A 51 -0.50 10.62 -17.87
CA LYS A 51 -1.93 10.76 -18.14
C LYS A 51 -2.62 9.40 -18.07
N PHE A 52 -3.94 9.40 -18.22
CA PHE A 52 -4.75 8.18 -18.19
C PHE A 52 -4.47 7.20 -19.34
N ASP A 53 -3.70 7.58 -20.36
CA ASP A 53 -3.37 6.72 -21.50
C ASP A 53 -2.00 6.04 -21.35
N ASP A 54 -1.91 4.79 -21.80
CA ASP A 54 -0.69 3.95 -21.75
C ASP A 54 0.39 4.42 -22.76
N THR A 55 0.40 5.69 -23.16
CA THR A 55 1.34 6.23 -24.16
C THR A 55 2.61 6.80 -23.54
N PHE A 56 2.57 7.19 -22.26
CA PHE A 56 3.72 7.73 -21.56
C PHE A 56 4.76 6.65 -21.27
N HIS A 57 6.00 6.90 -21.70
CA HIS A 57 7.17 6.09 -21.36
C HIS A 57 8.26 7.04 -20.86
N VAL A 58 8.94 6.65 -19.78
CA VAL A 58 10.08 7.40 -19.24
C VAL A 58 11.19 7.42 -20.28
N ALA A 59 11.59 8.61 -20.72
CA ALA A 59 12.64 8.82 -21.71
C ALA A 59 13.88 9.49 -21.12
N GLU A 60 13.71 10.25 -20.03
CA GLU A 60 14.75 11.04 -19.38
C GLU A 60 14.82 10.74 -17.88
N GLU A 61 16.01 10.81 -17.31
CA GLU A 61 16.28 10.58 -15.87
C GLU A 61 15.46 11.52 -14.97
N GLU A 62 15.28 12.78 -15.38
CA GLU A 62 14.47 13.76 -14.64
C GLU A 62 13.00 13.32 -14.51
N GLN A 63 12.47 12.61 -15.51
CA GLN A 63 11.12 12.05 -15.45
C GLN A 63 11.04 10.86 -14.49
N GLU A 64 12.09 10.04 -14.43
CA GLU A 64 12.20 8.94 -13.47
C GLU A 64 12.21 9.48 -12.04
N GLU A 65 13.07 10.45 -11.75
CA GLU A 65 13.15 11.10 -10.44
C GLU A 65 11.81 11.75 -10.04
N ALA A 66 11.14 12.43 -10.98
CA ALA A 66 9.85 13.08 -10.76
C ALA A 66 8.71 12.10 -10.46
N LEU A 67 8.80 10.86 -10.96
CA LEU A 67 7.81 9.80 -10.77
C LEU A 67 8.12 8.88 -9.60
N THR A 68 9.31 8.99 -9.01
CA THR A 68 9.70 8.13 -7.89
C THR A 68 9.05 8.62 -6.61
N PHE A 69 8.37 7.71 -5.90
CA PHE A 69 7.86 8.02 -4.57
C PHE A 69 9.00 8.26 -3.58
N ALA A 70 8.76 9.11 -2.59
CA ALA A 70 9.68 9.27 -1.48
C ALA A 70 9.95 7.90 -0.82
N TRP A 71 11.23 7.58 -0.60
CA TRP A 71 11.68 6.27 -0.09
C TRP A 71 11.00 5.84 1.23
N TRP A 72 10.58 6.81 2.05
CA TRP A 72 9.90 6.56 3.33
C TRP A 72 8.41 6.25 3.17
N GLY A 73 7.79 6.52 2.01
CA GLY A 73 6.36 6.32 1.77
C GLY A 73 5.95 4.86 1.92
N GLY A 74 6.71 3.94 1.33
CA GLY A 74 6.50 2.49 1.46
C GLY A 74 6.55 2.01 2.91
N PRO A 75 7.65 2.27 3.65
CA PRO A 75 7.75 1.92 5.08
C PRO A 75 6.61 2.47 5.95
N ILE A 76 6.18 3.73 5.75
CA ILE A 76 5.06 4.30 6.51
C ILE A 76 3.75 3.59 6.19
N LEU A 77 3.47 3.33 4.91
CA LEU A 77 2.26 2.61 4.51
C LEU A 77 2.20 1.20 5.10
N ILE A 78 3.32 0.48 5.08
CA ILE A 78 3.43 -0.84 5.71
C ILE A 78 3.17 -0.74 7.21
N ALA A 79 3.82 0.21 7.90
CA ALA A 79 3.67 0.40 9.34
C ALA A 79 2.20 0.66 9.72
N ILE A 80 1.55 1.58 9.02
CA ILE A 80 0.13 1.92 9.25
C ILE A 80 -0.77 0.70 8.99
N ASN A 81 -0.51 -0.07 7.92
CA ASN A 81 -1.30 -1.25 7.58
C ASN A 81 -1.12 -2.43 8.55
N VAL A 82 0.01 -2.50 9.25
CA VAL A 82 0.28 -3.55 10.25
C VAL A 82 -0.41 -3.25 11.60
N ILE A 83 -0.71 -2.00 11.92
CA ILE A 83 -1.33 -1.62 13.21
C ILE A 83 -2.64 -2.37 13.49
N PRO A 84 -3.63 -2.45 12.58
CA PRO A 84 -4.85 -3.20 12.82
C PRO A 84 -4.61 -4.69 13.12
N TRP A 85 -3.64 -5.30 12.44
CA TRP A 85 -3.24 -6.70 12.67
C TRP A 85 -2.56 -6.90 14.02
N LEU A 86 -1.75 -5.94 14.46
CA LEU A 86 -1.13 -5.95 15.78
C LEU A 86 -2.19 -5.91 16.88
N LEU A 87 -3.17 -5.01 16.76
CA LEU A 87 -4.27 -4.89 17.71
C LEU A 87 -5.14 -6.15 17.74
N LEU A 88 -5.44 -6.73 16.58
CA LEU A 88 -6.20 -7.98 16.48
C LEU A 88 -5.42 -9.16 17.08
N ALA A 89 -4.13 -9.28 16.79
CA ALA A 89 -3.27 -10.32 17.36
C ALA A 89 -3.22 -10.23 18.88
N TRP A 90 -3.09 -9.00 19.41
CA TRP A 90 -3.10 -8.74 20.84
C TRP A 90 -4.43 -9.14 21.48
N ALA A 91 -5.57 -8.70 20.93
CA ALA A 91 -6.89 -9.03 21.45
C ALA A 91 -7.19 -10.54 21.46
N LEU A 92 -6.87 -11.24 20.37
CA LEU A 92 -7.10 -12.68 20.25
C LEU A 92 -6.17 -13.50 21.15
N THR A 93 -4.97 -12.99 21.41
CA THR A 93 -4.04 -13.61 22.36
C THR A 93 -4.52 -13.39 23.81
N ALA A 94 -4.95 -12.17 24.15
CA ALA A 94 -5.50 -11.86 25.47
C ALA A 94 -6.77 -12.69 25.79
N ALA A 95 -7.57 -13.01 24.78
CA ALA A 95 -8.74 -13.88 24.91
C ALA A 95 -8.43 -15.40 24.95
N GLY A 96 -7.16 -15.80 24.80
CA GLY A 96 -6.74 -17.21 24.78
C GLY A 96 -7.15 -17.98 23.52
N ILE A 97 -7.61 -17.28 22.47
CA ILE A 97 -8.15 -17.88 21.24
C ILE A 97 -7.01 -18.33 20.31
N MET A 98 -5.94 -17.54 20.20
CA MET A 98 -4.79 -17.82 19.35
C MET A 98 -3.47 -17.37 19.98
N ARG A 99 -2.35 -17.97 19.54
CA ARG A 99 -1.01 -17.55 19.97
C ARG A 99 -0.47 -16.45 19.06
N PHE A 100 0.00 -15.36 19.67
CA PHE A 100 0.60 -14.20 19.00
C PHE A 100 1.68 -14.57 17.97
N ALA A 101 2.50 -15.60 18.27
CA ALA A 101 3.63 -16.03 17.47
C ALA A 101 3.29 -16.52 16.04
N PHE A 102 2.03 -16.82 15.74
CA PHE A 102 1.62 -17.26 14.40
C PHE A 102 0.86 -16.19 13.62
N LEU A 103 0.04 -15.37 14.29
CA LEU A 103 -0.82 -14.41 13.62
C LEU A 103 -0.04 -13.22 13.08
N LEU A 104 0.79 -12.59 13.92
CA LEU A 104 1.46 -11.34 13.56
C LEU A 104 2.49 -11.52 12.42
N PRO A 105 3.38 -12.55 12.43
CA PRO A 105 4.36 -12.70 11.36
C PRO A 105 3.73 -13.01 10.01
N ALA A 106 2.66 -13.81 9.97
CA ALA A 106 1.95 -14.14 8.74
C ALA A 106 1.27 -12.90 8.12
N CYS A 107 0.62 -12.07 8.95
CA CYS A 107 -0.01 -10.84 8.48
C CYS A 107 1.03 -9.81 8.04
N ALA A 108 2.08 -9.61 8.83
CA ALA A 108 3.15 -8.68 8.51
C ALA A 108 3.87 -9.07 7.20
N ALA A 109 4.14 -10.38 7.00
CA ALA A 109 4.71 -10.89 5.76
C ALA A 109 3.77 -10.68 4.57
N GLY A 110 2.47 -10.92 4.72
CA GLY A 110 1.48 -10.69 3.66
C GLY A 110 1.37 -9.23 3.26
N VAL A 111 1.24 -8.32 4.24
CA VAL A 111 1.22 -6.86 4.01
C VAL A 111 2.54 -6.43 3.36
N PHE A 112 3.68 -6.82 3.91
CA PHE A 112 4.99 -6.48 3.34
C PHE A 112 5.11 -6.95 1.89
N LEU A 113 4.73 -8.20 1.59
CA LEU A 113 4.84 -8.76 0.25
C LEU A 113 3.94 -8.00 -0.75
N LEU A 114 2.70 -7.67 -0.36
CA LEU A 114 1.78 -6.91 -1.22
C LEU A 114 2.34 -5.52 -1.55
N TYR A 115 2.82 -4.79 -0.53
CA TYR A 115 3.39 -3.46 -0.74
C TYR A 115 4.75 -3.51 -1.44
N TYR A 116 5.58 -4.53 -1.18
CA TYR A 116 6.87 -4.72 -1.86
C TYR A 116 6.68 -5.06 -3.34
N ILE A 117 5.76 -5.98 -3.66
CA ILE A 117 5.40 -6.29 -5.05
C ILE A 117 4.80 -5.04 -5.70
N GLY A 118 3.87 -4.35 -5.05
CA GLY A 118 3.29 -3.11 -5.59
C GLY A 118 4.35 -2.05 -5.89
N CYS A 119 5.25 -1.78 -4.94
CA CYS A 119 6.29 -0.76 -5.07
C CYS A 119 7.35 -1.13 -6.12
N SER A 120 7.78 -2.39 -6.18
CA SER A 120 8.71 -2.87 -7.22
C SER A 120 8.06 -2.96 -8.61
N SER A 121 6.74 -3.11 -8.70
CA SER A 121 6.00 -3.12 -9.96
C SER A 121 5.65 -1.71 -10.46
N SER A 122 5.64 -0.70 -9.58
CA SER A 122 5.27 0.68 -9.92
C SER A 122 6.28 1.38 -10.84
N ALA A 123 7.46 0.80 -11.04
CA ALA A 123 8.39 1.20 -12.10
C ALA A 123 7.92 0.78 -13.51
N ILE A 124 6.92 -0.11 -13.63
CA ILE A 124 6.49 -0.70 -14.90
C ILE A 124 4.96 -0.74 -15.07
N THR A 125 4.15 -0.71 -14.01
CA THR A 125 2.69 -0.73 -14.15
C THR A 125 2.06 -0.14 -12.90
N GLY A 126 1.17 0.85 -13.09
CA GLY A 126 0.27 1.29 -12.02
C GLY A 126 -0.32 0.09 -11.31
N SER A 127 -0.27 0.11 -9.98
CA SER A 127 -0.80 -0.89 -9.05
C SER A 127 -2.02 -1.65 -9.61
N ILE A 128 -2.14 -2.94 -9.29
CA ILE A 128 -3.28 -3.82 -9.61
C ILE A 128 -4.65 -3.16 -9.29
N ILE A 129 -4.68 -2.15 -8.42
CA ILE A 129 -5.88 -1.42 -7.99
C ILE A 129 -5.97 0.00 -8.58
N SER A 130 -4.85 0.63 -9.00
CA SER A 130 -4.89 1.99 -9.56
C SER A 130 -5.60 2.07 -10.92
N ARG A 131 -5.72 0.96 -11.66
CA ARG A 131 -6.59 0.87 -12.86
C ARG A 131 -8.08 0.99 -12.56
N TRP A 132 -8.53 0.83 -11.31
CA TRP A 132 -9.95 0.84 -10.96
C TRP A 132 -10.45 2.18 -10.40
N THR A 133 -9.58 3.17 -10.16
CA THR A 133 -9.92 4.40 -9.43
C THR A 133 -9.60 5.68 -10.20
N ALA A 134 -9.29 5.57 -11.49
CA ALA A 134 -9.24 6.70 -12.41
C ALA A 134 -10.67 7.16 -12.77
N THR A 135 -11.38 7.70 -11.78
CA THR A 135 -12.64 8.47 -11.92
C THR A 135 -12.68 9.55 -10.86
#